data_AF-A0A5B7EHW6-F1
#
_entry.id   AF-A0A5B7EHW6-F1
#
_cell.length_a   1.000
_cell.length_b   1.000
_cell.length_c   1.000
_cell.angle_alpha   90.00
_cell.angle_beta   90.00
_cell.angle_gamma   90.00
#
_symmetry.space_group_name_H-M   'P 1'
#
loop_
_entity.id
_entity.type
_entity.pdbx_description
1 polymer ?
#
loop_
_entity_poly.entity_id
_entity_poly.type
_entity_poly.pdbx_seq_one_letter_code
_entity_poly.pdbx_strand_id
1 'polypeptide(L)'
;MTHCPDIFFAGNQEAFASKTVEVSGHKVLLVSVPKFNTTGTCVLVNLRTLECQPVEFSFGVPPPAEVKSAEAEAEAEAEGEK
;
A
#
# COMPACT_ATOMS: atom_id res chain seq x y z
N MET A 1 -1.36 -27.66 -20.99
CA MET A 1 -1.49 -26.26 -21.41
C MET A 1 -0.94 -26.16 -22.83
N THR A 2 -1.78 -25.92 -23.83
CA THR A 2 -1.40 -25.97 -25.26
C THR A 2 -0.85 -24.63 -25.78
N HIS A 3 -0.97 -23.56 -24.99
CA HIS A 3 -0.47 -22.22 -25.31
C HIS A 3 0.23 -21.61 -24.09
N CYS A 4 1.26 -20.81 -24.33
CA CYS A 4 1.96 -20.06 -23.29
C CYS A 4 1.11 -18.84 -22.89
N PRO A 5 0.81 -18.62 -21.59
CA PRO A 5 -0.01 -17.50 -21.15
C PRO A 5 0.79 -16.19 -21.15
N ASP A 6 0.12 -15.06 -21.39
CA ASP A 6 0.73 -13.72 -21.28
C ASP A 6 1.05 -13.35 -19.82
N ILE A 7 0.26 -13.85 -18.88
CA ILE A 7 0.41 -13.63 -17.44
C ILE A 7 0.26 -14.97 -16.71
N PHE A 8 1.22 -15.28 -15.84
CA PHE A 8 1.16 -16.41 -14.92
C PHE A 8 1.29 -15.91 -13.49
N PHE A 9 0.30 -16.19 -12.65
CA PHE A 9 0.31 -15.70 -11.28
C PHE A 9 0.17 -16.83 -10.25
N ALA A 10 0.80 -16.65 -9.10
CA ALA A 10 0.68 -17.51 -7.94
C ALA A 10 0.02 -16.72 -6.80
N GLY A 11 -1.08 -17.26 -6.25
CA GLY A 11 -1.83 -16.65 -5.15
C GLY A 11 -1.25 -16.96 -3.77
N ASN A 12 -1.69 -16.21 -2.76
CA ASN A 12 -1.42 -16.46 -1.35
C ASN A 12 0.06 -16.58 -0.99
N GLN A 13 0.91 -15.80 -1.66
CA GLN A 13 2.36 -15.78 -1.47
C GLN A 13 2.75 -14.92 -0.26
N GLU A 14 3.97 -15.10 0.27
CA GLU A 14 4.44 -14.36 1.44
C GLU A 14 4.68 -12.88 1.15
N ALA A 15 5.09 -12.55 -0.08
CA ALA A 15 5.40 -11.20 -0.51
C ALA A 15 5.01 -10.95 -1.97
N PHE A 16 4.81 -9.67 -2.30
CA PHE A 16 4.65 -9.23 -3.68
C PHE A 16 5.97 -9.39 -4.45
N ALA A 17 5.88 -9.93 -5.65
CA ALA A 17 6.98 -9.92 -6.62
C ALA A 17 6.39 -9.94 -8.04
N SER A 18 7.08 -9.32 -8.98
CA SER A 18 6.76 -9.44 -10.40
C SER A 18 8.03 -9.57 -11.23
N LYS A 19 7.97 -10.35 -12.31
CA LYS A 19 9.10 -10.55 -13.21
C LYS A 19 8.61 -10.87 -14.60
N THR A 20 9.18 -10.21 -15.60
CA THR A 20 8.98 -10.58 -17.01
C THR A 20 10.05 -11.58 -17.42
N VAL A 21 9.63 -12.68 -18.03
CA VAL A 21 10.52 -13.71 -18.59
C VAL A 21 10.19 -13.96 -20.05
N GLU A 22 11.15 -14.44 -20.82
CA GLU A 22 10.94 -14.88 -22.19
C GLU A 22 10.93 -16.42 -22.23
N VAL A 23 9.85 -16.99 -22.78
CA VAL A 23 9.66 -18.42 -22.91
C VAL A 23 9.36 -18.72 -24.37
N SER A 24 10.30 -19.37 -25.06
CA SER A 24 10.15 -19.73 -26.49
C SER A 24 9.78 -18.54 -27.39
N GLY A 25 10.33 -17.36 -27.10
CA GLY A 25 10.05 -16.12 -27.85
C GLY A 25 8.79 -15.36 -27.40
N HIS A 26 8.02 -15.88 -26.42
CA HIS A 26 6.87 -15.20 -25.84
C HIS A 26 7.24 -14.53 -24.51
N LYS A 27 6.88 -13.25 -24.35
CA LYS A 27 7.04 -12.54 -23.08
C LYS A 27 5.91 -12.91 -22.13
N VAL A 28 6.27 -13.38 -20.94
CA VAL A 28 5.34 -13.79 -19.89
C VAL A 28 5.60 -12.97 -18.64
N LEU A 29 4.54 -12.37 -18.09
CA LEU A 29 4.57 -11.71 -16.80
C LEU A 29 4.30 -12.73 -15.69
N LEU A 30 5.30 -12.95 -14.83
CA LEU A 30 5.15 -13.73 -13.60
C LEU A 30 4.75 -12.81 -12.45
N VAL A 31 3.69 -13.16 -11.71
CA VAL A 31 3.19 -12.36 -10.58
C VAL A 31 3.04 -13.22 -9.32
N SER A 32 3.66 -12.79 -8.24
CA SER A 32 3.46 -13.33 -6.88
C SER A 32 2.44 -12.44 -6.15
N VAL A 33 1.21 -12.93 -6.00
CA VAL A 33 0.13 -12.21 -5.33
C VAL A 33 0.19 -12.50 -3.83
N PRO A 34 0.48 -11.50 -2.98
CA PRO A 34 0.66 -11.71 -1.55
C PRO A 34 -0.67 -12.02 -0.84
N LYS A 35 -0.58 -12.57 0.39
CA LYS A 35 -1.75 -12.78 1.25
C LYS A 35 -2.31 -11.45 1.73
N PHE A 36 -3.47 -11.07 1.20
CA PHE A 36 -4.09 -9.79 1.55
C PHE A 36 -4.36 -9.62 3.05
N ASN A 37 -4.75 -10.68 3.76
CA ASN A 37 -5.09 -10.61 5.18
C ASN A 37 -3.89 -10.25 6.09
N THR A 38 -2.67 -10.51 5.66
CA THR A 38 -1.45 -10.19 6.43
C THR A 38 -0.70 -9.00 5.87
N THR A 39 -0.70 -8.80 4.54
CA THR A 39 0.09 -7.73 3.91
C THR A 39 -0.74 -6.49 3.59
N GLY A 40 -2.08 -6.60 3.52
CA GLY A 40 -2.94 -5.52 3.06
C GLY A 40 -2.60 -5.07 1.64
N THR A 41 -2.07 -5.95 0.79
CA THR A 41 -1.56 -5.61 -0.55
C THR A 41 -2.38 -6.28 -1.65
N CYS A 42 -2.86 -5.50 -2.61
CA CYS A 42 -3.39 -5.97 -3.89
C CYS A 42 -2.36 -5.78 -5.01
N VAL A 43 -2.60 -6.44 -6.15
CA VAL A 43 -1.75 -6.30 -7.33
C VAL A 43 -2.56 -5.71 -8.48
N LEU A 44 -2.06 -4.63 -9.06
CA LEU A 44 -2.63 -3.99 -10.24
C LEU A 44 -1.76 -4.31 -11.47
N VAL A 45 -2.37 -4.82 -12.52
CA VAL A 45 -1.69 -5.14 -13.79
C VAL A 45 -2.26 -4.29 -14.91
N ASN A 46 -1.39 -3.57 -15.61
CA ASN A 46 -1.73 -2.87 -16.83
C ASN A 46 -1.74 -3.84 -18.00
N LEU A 47 -2.92 -4.15 -18.55
CA LEU A 47 -3.06 -5.13 -19.64
C LEU A 47 -2.47 -4.67 -20.98
N ARG A 48 -2.19 -3.38 -21.17
CA ARG A 48 -1.55 -2.86 -22.39
C ARG A 48 -0.03 -2.97 -22.32
N THR A 49 0.57 -2.67 -21.16
CA THR A 49 2.03 -2.65 -20.98
C THR A 49 2.59 -3.89 -20.29
N LEU A 50 1.72 -4.70 -19.69
CA LEU A 50 2.06 -5.80 -18.78
C LEU A 50 2.88 -5.36 -17.55
N GLU A 51 2.81 -4.08 -17.19
CA GLU A 51 3.41 -3.58 -15.96
C GLU A 51 2.56 -3.97 -14.75
N CYS A 52 3.24 -4.33 -13.66
CA CYS A 52 2.64 -4.85 -12.45
C CYS A 52 3.06 -4.00 -11.25
N GLN A 53 2.10 -3.48 -10.49
CA GLN A 53 2.37 -2.62 -9.34
C GLN A 53 1.59 -3.09 -8.10
N PRO A 54 2.20 -3.04 -6.91
CA PRO A 54 1.49 -3.31 -5.66
C PRO A 54 0.63 -2.10 -5.26
N VAL A 55 -0.53 -2.38 -4.66
CA VAL A 55 -1.41 -1.39 -4.05
C VAL A 55 -1.55 -1.76 -2.58
N GLU A 56 -0.99 -0.95 -1.69
CA GLU A 56 -0.98 -1.19 -0.25
C GLU A 56 -2.09 -0.39 0.46
N PHE A 57 -2.83 -1.08 1.32
CA PHE A 57 -3.91 -0.51 2.11
C PHE A 57 -3.48 -0.41 3.57
N SER A 58 -3.37 0.81 4.08
CA SER A 58 -3.15 1.09 5.50
C SER A 58 -4.46 1.49 6.16
N PHE A 59 -4.98 0.62 7.02
CA PHE A 59 -6.16 0.92 7.83
C PHE A 59 -5.71 1.63 9.11
N GLY A 60 -5.48 2.93 9.02
CA GLY A 60 -5.21 3.75 10.20
C GLY A 60 -6.47 3.87 11.05
N VAL A 61 -6.43 3.36 12.29
CA VAL A 61 -7.19 4.02 13.35
C VAL A 61 -6.56 5.40 13.48
N PRO A 62 -7.28 6.51 13.22
CA PRO A 62 -6.72 7.83 13.50
C PRO A 62 -6.32 7.85 14.97
N PRO A 63 -5.13 8.37 15.33
CA PRO A 63 -4.75 8.49 16.72
C PRO A 63 -5.91 9.18 17.47
N PRO A 64 -6.31 8.68 18.66
CA PRO A 64 -7.36 9.33 19.42
C PRO A 64 -6.97 10.80 19.57
N ALA A 65 -7.86 11.69 19.13
CA ALA A 65 -7.61 13.12 19.10
C ALA A 65 -6.98 13.53 20.43
N GLU A 66 -5.74 14.06 20.38
CA GLU A 66 -5.09 14.63 21.55
C GLU A 66 -6.05 15.66 22.15
N VAL A 67 -6.60 15.34 23.31
CA VAL A 67 -7.31 16.31 24.13
C VAL A 67 -6.24 17.32 24.53
N LYS A 68 -6.18 18.46 23.83
CA LYS A 68 -5.50 19.64 24.32
C LYS A 68 -6.19 20.05 25.61
N SER A 69 -5.65 19.58 26.73
CA SER A 69 -5.95 20.13 28.05
C SER A 69 -5.50 21.58 28.03
N ALA A 70 -6.48 22.48 27.92
CA ALA A 70 -6.31 23.90 28.08
C ALA A 70 -6.27 24.20 29.58
N GLU A 71 -5.07 24.32 30.15
CA GLU A 71 -4.87 24.90 31.48
C GLU A 71 -3.59 25.75 31.46
N ALA A 72 -3.78 27.07 31.36
CA ALA A 72 -3.03 28.15 32.04
C ALA A 72 -2.93 29.43 31.17
N GLU A 73 -4.04 30.16 31.09
CA GLU A 73 -4.00 31.62 30.93
C GLU A 73 -4.78 32.23 32.10
N ALA A 74 -4.05 32.65 33.14
CA ALA A 74 -4.51 33.62 34.14
C ALA A 74 -3.30 34.11 34.94
N GLU A 75 -2.83 35.32 34.60
CA GLU A 75 -2.36 36.38 35.51
C GLU A 75 -1.28 37.24 34.83
N ALA A 76 -1.73 38.11 33.93
CA ALA A 76 -1.08 39.38 33.64
C ALA A 76 -2.16 40.32 33.08
N GLU A 77 -2.79 41.10 33.97
CA GLU A 77 -3.20 42.49 33.74
C GLU A 77 -4.07 42.97 34.90
N ALA A 78 -3.43 43.58 35.91
CA ALA A 78 -4.05 44.58 36.78
C ALA A 78 -2.95 45.37 37.49
N GLU A 79 -2.39 46.38 36.83
CA GLU A 79 -2.31 47.75 37.36
C GLU A 79 -1.65 48.66 36.32
N GLY A 80 -2.48 49.48 35.68
CA GLY A 80 -2.03 50.72 35.09
C GLY A 80 -1.82 51.77 36.17
N GLU A 81 -0.84 52.63 35.90
CA GLU A 81 -0.87 54.07 36.19
C GLU A 81 -0.97 54.52 37.66
N LYS A 82 0.21 54.81 38.23
CA LYS A 82 0.48 56.16 38.76
C LYS A 82 1.96 56.52 38.67
#